data_AF-A0A963N117-F1
#
_entry.id   AF-A0A963N117-F1
#
_cell.length_a   1.000
_cell.length_b   1.000
_cell.length_c   1.000
_cell.angle_alpha   90.00
_cell.angle_beta   90.00
_cell.angle_gamma   90.00
#
_symmetry.space_group_name_H-M   'P 1'
#
loop_
_entity.id
_entity.type
_entity.pdbx_description
1 polymer ?
#
loop_
_entity_poly.entity_id
_entity_poly.type
_entity_poly.pdbx_seq_one_letter_code
_entity_poly.pdbx_strand_id
1 'polypeptide(L)'
;GIAVLDREMTNPRSVMQLLKQHYSRYTPEMVSSVTGSPKDKFLKVCEYLASTGNGERSATFMYALGWTQHTHGSQNIRTAAMVQLLLGNIGVPGGGINALRGHSNVQGYTDIGVMTHLIPGYLGMPKDSEVDFKTYLGNRNFKPLQPGQTSYWQNYNKFAVSFFKAMFGAKATPENGFGYDWFPKADRSYDHLAQFEDMHQGKINGYICQGF
;
A
#
# COMPACT_ATOMS: atom_id res chain seq x y z
N GLY A 1 -5.44 8.37 -19.40
CA GLY A 1 -5.50 7.66 -20.69
C GLY A 1 -5.65 6.17 -20.45
N ILE A 2 -6.06 5.41 -21.47
CA ILE A 2 -6.09 3.93 -21.41
C ILE A 2 -4.65 3.43 -21.46
N ALA A 3 -4.32 2.36 -20.71
CA ALA A 3 -2.99 1.77 -20.77
C ALA A 3 -2.79 1.07 -22.13
N VAL A 4 -1.62 1.24 -22.75
CA VAL A 4 -1.28 0.50 -23.99
C VAL A 4 -0.82 -0.90 -23.61
N LEU A 5 -1.33 -1.92 -24.29
CA LEU A 5 -0.99 -3.32 -24.03
C LEU A 5 -0.19 -3.90 -25.18
N ASP A 6 0.85 -4.66 -24.83
CA ASP A 6 1.54 -5.57 -25.72
C ASP A 6 1.46 -6.97 -25.10
N ARG A 7 0.57 -7.80 -25.62
CA ARG A 7 0.29 -9.14 -25.08
C ARG A 7 1.44 -10.12 -25.33
N GLU A 8 2.23 -9.89 -26.35
CA GLU A 8 3.41 -10.69 -26.66
C GLU A 8 4.61 -10.33 -25.76
N MET A 9 4.53 -9.20 -25.04
CA MET A 9 5.57 -8.70 -24.13
C MET A 9 6.93 -8.50 -24.81
N THR A 10 6.93 -8.13 -26.09
CA THR A 10 8.14 -7.98 -26.92
C THR A 10 8.61 -6.53 -26.99
N ASN A 11 7.71 -5.56 -26.80
CA ASN A 11 8.03 -4.14 -26.83
C ASN A 11 9.08 -3.83 -25.76
N PRO A 12 10.18 -3.13 -26.10
CA PRO A 12 11.26 -2.82 -25.16
C PRO A 12 10.81 -1.96 -23.98
N ARG A 13 9.67 -1.25 -24.10
CA ARG A 13 9.05 -0.46 -23.02
C ARG A 13 7.95 -1.19 -22.27
N SER A 14 7.67 -2.46 -22.60
CA SER A 14 6.73 -3.27 -21.81
C SER A 14 7.31 -3.48 -20.40
N VAL A 15 6.42 -3.60 -19.40
CA VAL A 15 6.81 -3.79 -18.00
C VAL A 15 7.73 -5.00 -17.85
N MET A 16 7.46 -6.09 -18.59
CA MET A 16 8.27 -7.31 -18.52
C MET A 16 9.70 -7.11 -19.03
N GLN A 17 9.90 -6.40 -20.14
CA GLN A 17 11.25 -6.15 -20.68
C GLN A 17 12.06 -5.21 -19.77
N LEU A 18 11.43 -4.14 -19.27
CA LEU A 18 12.06 -3.23 -18.31
C LEU A 18 12.39 -3.94 -16.98
N LEU A 19 11.53 -4.86 -16.54
CA LEU A 19 11.77 -5.68 -15.35
C LEU A 19 13.01 -6.57 -15.52
N LYS A 20 13.11 -7.29 -16.63
CA LYS A 20 14.28 -8.12 -16.97
C LYS A 20 15.57 -7.29 -16.96
N GLN A 21 15.54 -6.12 -17.62
CA GLN A 21 16.69 -5.21 -17.65
C GLN A 21 17.08 -4.74 -16.24
N HIS A 22 16.12 -4.29 -15.42
CA HIS A 22 16.39 -3.77 -14.08
C HIS A 22 17.09 -4.79 -13.17
N TYR A 23 16.61 -6.04 -13.19
CA TYR A 23 17.09 -7.12 -12.32
C TYR A 23 18.31 -7.88 -12.89
N SER A 24 18.73 -7.62 -14.12
CA SER A 24 19.92 -8.25 -14.74
C SER A 24 21.22 -8.06 -13.94
N ARG A 25 21.30 -6.99 -13.13
CA ARG A 25 22.46 -6.66 -12.29
C ARG A 25 22.58 -7.53 -11.03
N TYR A 26 21.52 -8.28 -10.67
CA TYR A 26 21.45 -9.04 -9.43
C TYR A 26 21.91 -10.48 -9.62
N THR A 27 23.18 -10.66 -9.98
CA THR A 27 23.77 -12.00 -10.15
C THR A 27 23.94 -12.69 -8.80
N PRO A 28 24.04 -14.04 -8.76
CA PRO A 28 24.30 -14.76 -7.51
C PRO A 28 25.57 -14.29 -6.77
N GLU A 29 26.60 -13.87 -7.50
CA GLU A 29 27.84 -13.30 -6.94
C GLU A 29 27.58 -11.97 -6.25
N MET A 30 26.82 -11.07 -6.89
CA MET A 30 26.44 -9.78 -6.32
C MET A 30 25.57 -9.98 -5.08
N VAL A 31 24.59 -10.88 -5.14
CA VAL A 31 23.73 -11.20 -4.00
C VAL A 31 24.56 -11.74 -2.85
N SER A 32 25.48 -12.66 -3.11
CA SER A 32 26.35 -13.24 -2.08
C SER A 32 27.26 -12.19 -1.44
N SER A 33 27.84 -11.28 -2.23
CA SER A 33 28.72 -10.22 -1.71
C SER A 33 27.99 -9.21 -0.83
N VAL A 34 26.75 -8.84 -1.18
CA VAL A 34 25.97 -7.85 -0.41
C VAL A 34 25.30 -8.47 0.82
N THR A 35 24.73 -9.67 0.68
CA THR A 35 23.94 -10.30 1.75
C THR A 35 24.77 -11.17 2.69
N GLY A 36 25.98 -11.56 2.29
CA GLY A 36 26.79 -12.56 2.98
C GLY A 36 26.27 -14.00 2.85
N SER A 37 25.15 -14.23 2.15
CA SER A 37 24.60 -15.58 1.95
C SER A 37 25.49 -16.40 1.01
N PRO A 38 25.86 -17.65 1.36
CA PRO A 38 26.60 -18.52 0.44
C PRO A 38 25.82 -18.76 -0.86
N LYS A 39 26.53 -18.69 -2.00
CA LYS A 39 25.92 -18.79 -3.34
C LYS A 39 25.14 -20.09 -3.55
N ASP A 40 25.64 -21.22 -3.06
CA ASP A 40 24.97 -22.53 -3.17
C ASP A 40 23.63 -22.55 -2.42
N LYS A 41 23.58 -21.95 -1.22
CA LYS A 41 22.35 -21.84 -0.43
C LYS A 41 21.34 -20.91 -1.08
N PHE A 42 21.79 -19.77 -1.60
CA PHE A 42 20.93 -18.85 -2.34
C PHE A 42 20.30 -19.54 -3.56
N LEU A 43 21.11 -20.22 -4.39
CA LEU A 43 20.62 -20.96 -5.55
C LEU A 43 19.62 -22.05 -5.15
N LYS A 44 19.85 -22.75 -4.03
CA LYS A 44 18.90 -23.75 -3.51
C LYS A 44 17.54 -23.15 -3.19
N VAL A 45 17.50 -21.97 -2.57
CA VAL A 45 16.23 -21.26 -2.30
C VAL A 45 15.56 -20.83 -3.61
N CYS A 46 16.33 -20.32 -4.59
CA CYS A 46 15.79 -19.99 -5.91
C CYS A 46 15.17 -21.20 -6.62
N GLU A 47 15.83 -22.37 -6.59
CA GLU A 47 15.30 -23.62 -7.13
C GLU A 47 13.95 -23.99 -6.49
N TYR A 48 13.85 -23.91 -5.16
CA TYR A 48 12.62 -24.23 -4.46
C TYR A 48 11.48 -23.29 -4.81
N LEU A 49 11.73 -21.98 -4.86
CA LEU A 49 10.70 -21.02 -5.26
C LEU A 49 10.31 -21.19 -6.73
N ALA A 50 11.28 -21.36 -7.63
CA ALA A 50 11.00 -21.58 -9.06
C ALA A 50 10.16 -22.85 -9.29
N SER A 51 10.33 -23.88 -8.45
CA SER A 51 9.55 -25.12 -8.54
C SER A 51 8.05 -24.96 -8.26
N THR A 52 7.60 -23.77 -7.82
CA THR A 52 6.16 -23.46 -7.66
C THR A 52 5.58 -22.65 -8.82
N GLY A 53 6.39 -22.28 -9.81
CA GLY A 53 5.95 -21.47 -10.96
C GLY A 53 5.22 -22.25 -12.06
N ASN A 54 4.90 -23.54 -11.83
CA ASN A 54 4.28 -24.43 -12.82
C ASN A 54 2.78 -24.65 -12.61
N GLY A 55 2.19 -24.10 -11.53
CA GLY A 55 0.77 -24.26 -11.19
C GLY A 55 0.42 -25.55 -10.45
N GLU A 56 1.36 -26.49 -10.25
CA GLU A 56 1.13 -27.74 -9.52
C GLU A 56 1.45 -27.62 -8.03
N ARG A 57 2.27 -26.63 -7.67
CA ARG A 57 2.71 -26.34 -6.30
C ARG A 57 2.56 -24.84 -6.05
N SER A 58 2.41 -24.46 -4.79
CA SER A 58 2.39 -23.06 -4.37
C SER A 58 3.44 -22.78 -3.31
N ALA A 59 3.96 -21.56 -3.30
CA ALA A 59 4.76 -21.02 -2.20
C ALA A 59 4.00 -19.87 -1.54
N THR A 60 4.19 -19.72 -0.23
CA THR A 60 3.69 -18.57 0.53
C THR A 60 4.83 -17.86 1.21
N PHE A 61 4.78 -16.53 1.23
CA PHE A 61 5.71 -15.72 2.02
C PHE A 61 5.05 -15.26 3.30
N MET A 62 5.68 -15.59 4.42
CA MET A 62 5.30 -15.17 5.75
C MET A 62 6.33 -14.16 6.26
N TYR A 63 5.91 -12.93 6.54
CA TYR A 63 6.82 -11.89 7.01
C TYR A 63 6.15 -10.93 7.98
N ALA A 64 6.95 -10.21 8.74
CA ALA A 64 6.54 -9.12 9.62
C ALA A 64 7.64 -8.04 9.68
N LEU A 65 8.10 -7.69 10.89
CA LEU A 65 8.98 -6.55 11.14
C LEU A 65 10.34 -6.62 10.45
N GLY A 66 10.87 -7.83 10.26
CA GLY A 66 12.18 -8.06 9.64
C GLY A 66 12.32 -7.44 8.24
N TRP A 67 11.21 -7.21 7.53
CA TRP A 67 11.21 -6.54 6.21
C TRP A 67 10.67 -5.11 6.24
N THR A 68 9.83 -4.74 7.21
CA THR A 68 9.08 -3.48 7.18
C THR A 68 9.83 -2.31 7.81
N GLN A 69 10.65 -2.54 8.84
CA GLN A 69 11.31 -1.49 9.62
C GLN A 69 12.67 -1.08 9.04
N HIS A 70 12.69 -0.74 7.75
CA HIS A 70 13.86 -0.24 7.04
C HIS A 70 13.48 0.97 6.20
N THR A 71 14.43 1.84 5.88
CA THR A 71 14.22 2.99 4.96
C THR A 71 13.71 2.56 3.58
N HIS A 72 13.90 1.28 3.21
CA HIS A 72 13.42 0.66 1.98
C HIS A 72 12.40 -0.47 2.24
N GLY A 73 11.76 -0.50 3.41
CA GLY A 73 10.88 -1.61 3.81
C GLY A 73 9.72 -1.86 2.84
N SER A 74 9.14 -0.80 2.27
CA SER A 74 8.11 -0.92 1.23
C SER A 74 8.64 -1.60 -0.05
N GLN A 75 9.91 -1.39 -0.38
CA GLN A 75 10.54 -2.01 -1.55
C GLN A 75 10.82 -3.50 -1.33
N ASN A 76 11.25 -3.89 -0.12
CA ASN A 76 11.38 -5.31 0.24
C ASN A 76 10.08 -6.08 -0.04
N ILE A 77 8.96 -5.51 0.40
CA ILE A 77 7.63 -6.10 0.23
C ILE A 77 7.20 -6.09 -1.25
N ARG A 78 7.48 -5.01 -2.00
CA ARG A 78 7.20 -4.97 -3.44
C ARG A 78 7.95 -6.08 -4.19
N THR A 79 9.23 -6.29 -3.90
CA THR A 79 10.02 -7.36 -4.52
C THR A 79 9.41 -8.73 -4.21
N ALA A 80 9.03 -8.98 -2.96
CA ALA A 80 8.35 -10.22 -2.56
C ALA A 80 7.02 -10.44 -3.32
N ALA A 81 6.19 -9.39 -3.44
CA ALA A 81 4.94 -9.43 -4.19
C ALA A 81 5.18 -9.70 -5.70
N MET A 82 6.22 -9.09 -6.29
CA MET A 82 6.59 -9.31 -7.68
C MET A 82 7.02 -10.75 -7.94
N VAL A 83 7.78 -11.37 -7.03
CA VAL A 83 8.15 -12.80 -7.12
C VAL A 83 6.89 -13.67 -7.09
N GLN A 84 5.97 -13.43 -6.14
CA GLN A 84 4.72 -14.21 -6.07
C GLN A 84 3.83 -14.05 -7.31
N LEU A 85 3.81 -12.86 -7.93
CA LEU A 85 3.11 -12.64 -9.21
C LEU A 85 3.76 -13.39 -10.37
N LEU A 86 5.10 -13.37 -10.47
CA LEU A 86 5.85 -14.12 -11.49
C LEU A 86 5.66 -15.63 -11.37
N LEU A 87 5.53 -16.13 -10.14
CA LEU A 87 5.31 -17.55 -9.86
C LEU A 87 3.83 -17.96 -9.91
N GLY A 88 2.90 -17.03 -10.15
CA GLY A 88 1.46 -17.34 -10.16
C GLY A 88 0.89 -17.74 -8.79
N ASN A 89 1.55 -17.40 -7.69
CA ASN A 89 1.18 -17.80 -6.34
C ASN A 89 0.12 -16.89 -5.68
N ILE A 90 -0.31 -15.81 -6.33
CA ILE A 90 -1.33 -14.90 -5.76
C ILE A 90 -2.73 -15.42 -6.06
N GLY A 91 -3.55 -15.57 -5.01
CA GLY A 91 -4.96 -15.99 -5.14
C GLY A 91 -5.19 -17.50 -5.16
N VAL A 92 -4.16 -18.31 -4.92
CA VAL A 92 -4.25 -19.79 -4.87
C VAL A 92 -4.10 -20.32 -3.44
N PRO A 93 -4.71 -21.47 -3.10
CA PRO A 93 -4.52 -22.12 -1.79
C PRO A 93 -3.04 -22.45 -1.52
N GLY A 94 -2.59 -22.21 -0.30
CA GLY A 94 -1.18 -22.38 0.10
C GLY A 94 -0.21 -21.33 -0.49
N GLY A 95 -0.72 -20.39 -1.29
CA GLY A 95 0.06 -19.31 -1.90
C GLY A 95 0.03 -18.00 -1.11
N GLY A 96 0.21 -16.89 -1.83
CA GLY A 96 -0.05 -15.54 -1.35
C GLY A 96 1.10 -14.87 -0.60
N ILE A 97 0.79 -13.67 -0.09
CA ILE A 97 1.66 -12.87 0.77
C ILE A 97 0.99 -12.78 2.14
N ASN A 98 1.44 -13.64 3.06
CA ASN A 98 0.98 -13.67 4.45
C ASN A 98 1.78 -12.66 5.27
N ALA A 99 1.39 -11.39 5.12
CA ALA A 99 1.93 -10.30 5.91
C ALA A 99 1.35 -10.40 7.34
N LEU A 100 2.12 -11.00 8.26
CA LEU A 100 1.65 -11.33 9.60
C LEU A 100 1.51 -10.06 10.43
N ARG A 101 0.32 -9.85 10.99
CA ARG A 101 0.02 -8.70 11.85
C ARG A 101 0.54 -8.96 13.27
N GLY A 102 0.88 -7.87 13.97
CA GLY A 102 1.41 -7.89 15.33
C GLY A 102 0.31 -7.92 16.38
N HIS A 103 -0.03 -6.75 16.96
CA HIS A 103 -1.09 -6.64 17.96
C HIS A 103 -2.41 -7.25 17.48
N SER A 104 -3.16 -7.80 18.43
CA SER A 104 -4.42 -8.52 18.22
C SER A 104 -5.39 -7.80 17.28
N ASN A 105 -5.47 -6.48 17.37
CA ASN A 105 -6.38 -5.67 16.57
C ASN A 105 -5.71 -4.54 15.76
N VAL A 106 -4.39 -4.63 15.48
CA VAL A 106 -3.72 -3.60 14.65
C VAL A 106 -4.37 -3.45 13.27
N GLN A 107 -4.95 -4.53 12.75
CA GLN A 107 -5.74 -4.51 11.53
C GLN A 107 -6.99 -3.63 11.68
N GLY A 108 -7.78 -3.83 12.74
CA GLY A 108 -8.96 -3.02 13.01
C GLY A 108 -8.65 -1.53 13.22
N TYR A 109 -7.57 -1.19 13.93
CA TYR A 109 -7.14 0.21 14.07
C TYR A 109 -6.75 0.86 12.75
N THR A 110 -6.11 0.08 11.86
CA THR A 110 -5.81 0.52 10.49
C THR A 110 -7.11 0.73 9.71
N ASP A 111 -8.07 -0.21 9.82
CA ASP A 111 -9.35 -0.17 9.10
C ASP A 111 -10.21 1.04 9.51
N ILE A 112 -10.21 1.42 10.79
CA ILE A 112 -10.90 2.63 11.30
C ILE A 112 -10.07 3.90 11.16
N GLY A 113 -8.88 3.84 10.55
CA GLY A 113 -8.10 5.02 10.19
C GLY A 113 -7.44 5.73 11.38
N VAL A 114 -6.98 5.02 12.41
CA VAL A 114 -6.15 5.62 13.49
C VAL A 114 -4.72 5.84 13.00
N MET A 115 -4.59 6.61 11.92
CA MET A 115 -3.33 7.02 11.28
C MET A 115 -3.52 8.41 10.69
N THR A 116 -2.47 9.23 10.72
CA THR A 116 -2.55 10.66 10.36
C THR A 116 -2.94 10.96 8.91
N HIS A 117 -2.90 9.97 8.03
CA HIS A 117 -3.18 10.10 6.61
C HIS A 117 -4.47 9.38 6.18
N LEU A 118 -5.19 8.72 7.09
CA LEU A 118 -6.43 8.00 6.80
C LEU A 118 -7.60 8.51 7.62
N ILE A 119 -8.79 8.28 7.09
CA ILE A 119 -10.05 8.22 7.81
C ILE A 119 -10.64 6.80 7.61
N PRO A 120 -11.67 6.37 8.37
CA PRO A 120 -12.19 5.00 8.31
C PRO A 120 -12.45 4.48 6.90
N GLY A 121 -12.15 3.19 6.68
CA GLY A 121 -12.35 2.51 5.40
C GLY A 121 -11.28 2.82 4.36
N TYR A 122 -10.05 3.12 4.78
CA TYR A 122 -8.91 3.46 3.89
C TYR A 122 -9.16 4.69 3.02
N LEU A 123 -10.08 5.57 3.44
CA LEU A 123 -10.27 6.87 2.81
C LEU A 123 -9.10 7.78 3.23
N GLY A 124 -8.64 8.66 2.34
CA GLY A 124 -7.49 9.52 2.63
C GLY A 124 -7.91 10.75 3.40
N MET A 125 -7.11 11.15 4.39
CA MET A 125 -7.29 12.39 5.14
C MET A 125 -7.44 13.59 4.20
N PRO A 126 -8.44 14.49 4.41
CA PRO A 126 -8.52 15.78 3.74
C PRO A 126 -7.24 16.59 3.90
N LYS A 127 -6.80 17.27 2.83
CA LYS A 127 -5.65 18.19 2.88
C LYS A 127 -6.11 19.64 2.84
N ASP A 128 -5.28 20.55 3.34
CA ASP A 128 -5.58 21.99 3.32
C ASP A 128 -5.74 22.56 1.90
N SER A 129 -4.97 22.02 0.94
CA SER A 129 -5.07 22.28 -0.49
C SER A 129 -6.39 21.81 -1.13
N GLU A 130 -7.17 20.97 -0.43
CA GLU A 130 -8.47 20.48 -0.88
C GLU A 130 -9.56 21.36 -0.24
N VAL A 131 -9.73 22.55 -0.81
CA VAL A 131 -10.52 23.63 -0.19
C VAL A 131 -12.02 23.35 -0.05
N ASP A 132 -12.56 22.41 -0.81
CA ASP A 132 -13.96 22.00 -0.76
C ASP A 132 -14.14 20.49 -1.01
N PHE A 133 -15.33 19.98 -0.70
CA PHE A 133 -15.64 18.55 -0.87
C PHE A 133 -15.51 18.08 -2.33
N LYS A 134 -15.79 18.98 -3.28
CA LYS A 134 -15.68 18.67 -4.71
C LYS A 134 -14.23 18.45 -5.13
N THR A 135 -13.31 19.28 -4.65
CA THR A 135 -11.86 19.21 -4.90
C THR A 135 -11.28 17.96 -4.25
N TYR A 136 -11.68 17.67 -3.01
CA TYR A 136 -11.35 16.41 -2.32
C TYR A 136 -11.71 15.17 -3.14
N LEU A 137 -12.92 15.12 -3.70
CA LEU A 137 -13.35 14.02 -4.56
C LEU A 137 -12.65 14.02 -5.92
N GLY A 138 -12.34 15.20 -6.47
CA GLY A 138 -11.66 15.35 -7.76
C GLY A 138 -10.32 14.62 -7.82
N ASN A 139 -9.55 14.69 -6.75
CA ASN A 139 -8.27 13.97 -6.60
C ASN A 139 -8.41 12.45 -6.44
N ARG A 140 -9.64 11.96 -6.29
CA ARG A 140 -9.98 10.56 -5.99
C ARG A 140 -11.00 10.01 -7.00
N ASN A 141 -11.02 10.59 -8.19
CA ASN A 141 -11.84 10.15 -9.32
C ASN A 141 -11.18 8.98 -10.05
N PHE A 142 -11.13 7.83 -9.39
CA PHE A 142 -10.51 6.62 -9.93
C PHE A 142 -11.30 6.09 -11.13
N LYS A 143 -10.63 6.00 -12.28
CA LYS A 143 -11.19 5.47 -13.52
C LYS A 143 -10.43 4.21 -13.93
N PRO A 144 -11.12 3.20 -14.49
CA PRO A 144 -10.45 2.02 -15.01
C PRO A 144 -9.47 2.40 -16.13
N LEU A 145 -8.29 1.78 -16.12
CA LEU A 145 -7.26 1.98 -17.15
C LEU A 145 -7.45 1.05 -18.37
N GLN A 146 -8.44 0.16 -18.33
CA GLN A 146 -8.85 -0.76 -19.40
C GLN A 146 -10.38 -0.97 -19.38
N PRO A 147 -11.02 -1.29 -20.52
CA PRO A 147 -12.41 -1.74 -20.54
C PRO A 147 -12.64 -3.01 -19.71
N GLY A 148 -13.85 -3.18 -19.17
CA GLY A 148 -14.27 -4.39 -18.44
C GLY A 148 -13.66 -4.56 -17.04
N GLN A 149 -12.94 -3.57 -16.52
CA GLN A 149 -12.34 -3.63 -15.18
C GLN A 149 -13.33 -3.20 -14.09
N THR A 150 -13.39 -3.94 -12.98
CA THR A 150 -14.23 -3.59 -11.83
C THR A 150 -13.86 -2.25 -11.21
N SER A 151 -12.55 -1.92 -11.13
CA SER A 151 -12.02 -0.66 -10.61
C SER A 151 -12.78 -0.16 -9.37
N TYR A 152 -12.90 -0.99 -8.32
CA TYR A 152 -13.91 -0.80 -7.26
C TYR A 152 -13.85 0.56 -6.56
N TRP A 153 -12.65 1.14 -6.44
CA TRP A 153 -12.43 2.49 -5.92
C TRP A 153 -13.10 3.62 -6.72
N GLN A 154 -13.62 3.36 -7.93
CA GLN A 154 -14.50 4.31 -8.62
C GLN A 154 -15.75 4.70 -7.80
N ASN A 155 -16.10 3.89 -6.78
CA ASN A 155 -17.16 4.17 -5.82
C ASN A 155 -16.75 5.10 -4.67
N TYR A 156 -15.53 5.67 -4.67
CA TYR A 156 -14.98 6.48 -3.59
C TYR A 156 -15.96 7.53 -3.03
N ASN A 157 -16.66 8.26 -3.91
CA ASN A 157 -17.64 9.26 -3.54
C ASN A 157 -18.74 8.70 -2.61
N LYS A 158 -19.26 7.50 -2.91
CA LYS A 158 -20.31 6.86 -2.10
C LYS A 158 -19.82 6.60 -0.68
N PHE A 159 -18.57 6.18 -0.54
CA PHE A 159 -17.95 5.90 0.76
C PHE A 159 -17.69 7.20 1.52
N ALA A 160 -17.14 8.22 0.87
CA ALA A 160 -16.87 9.52 1.47
C ALA A 160 -18.16 10.19 1.98
N VAL A 161 -19.21 10.24 1.15
CA VAL A 161 -20.52 10.80 1.57
C VAL A 161 -21.09 10.02 2.75
N SER A 162 -21.03 8.69 2.71
CA SER A 162 -21.51 7.84 3.83
C SER A 162 -20.73 8.10 5.11
N PHE A 163 -19.40 8.25 5.03
CA PHE A 163 -18.56 8.60 6.17
C PHE A 163 -18.96 9.94 6.78
N PHE A 164 -19.04 11.01 5.98
CA PHE A 164 -19.40 12.34 6.49
C PHE A 164 -20.83 12.37 7.07
N LYS A 165 -21.76 11.63 6.47
CA LYS A 165 -23.10 11.44 7.06
C LYS A 165 -23.07 10.65 8.37
N ALA A 166 -22.21 9.65 8.51
CA ALA A 166 -22.05 8.93 9.77
C ALA A 166 -21.47 9.85 10.87
N MET A 167 -20.56 10.76 10.53
CA MET A 167 -19.95 11.70 11.48
C MET A 167 -20.91 12.80 11.93
N PHE A 168 -21.69 13.38 10.99
CA PHE A 168 -22.45 14.60 11.26
C PHE A 168 -23.98 14.44 11.15
N GLY A 169 -24.45 13.23 10.85
CA GLY A 169 -25.88 12.90 10.81
C GLY A 169 -26.66 13.76 9.83
N ALA A 170 -27.83 14.22 10.27
CA ALA A 170 -28.73 15.05 9.47
C ALA A 170 -28.12 16.40 9.02
N LYS A 171 -27.04 16.86 9.67
CA LYS A 171 -26.35 18.11 9.31
C LYS A 171 -25.44 17.97 8.08
N ALA A 172 -25.07 16.75 7.69
CA ALA A 172 -24.31 16.50 6.47
C ALA A 172 -25.23 16.49 5.24
N THR A 173 -25.40 17.66 4.61
CA THR A 173 -26.27 17.84 3.44
C THR A 173 -25.45 18.12 2.17
N PRO A 174 -26.00 17.88 0.97
CA PRO A 174 -25.27 18.22 -0.26
C PRO A 174 -24.88 19.70 -0.36
N GLU A 175 -25.70 20.61 0.18
CA GLU A 175 -25.52 22.07 0.07
C GLU A 175 -24.31 22.57 0.85
N ASN A 176 -23.91 21.87 1.92
CA ASN A 176 -22.73 22.20 2.73
C ASN A 176 -21.56 21.24 2.52
N GLY A 177 -21.54 20.51 1.39
CA GLY A 177 -20.48 19.54 1.12
C GLY A 177 -20.44 18.41 2.15
N PHE A 178 -21.58 18.02 2.70
CA PHE A 178 -21.74 17.01 3.75
C PHE A 178 -20.99 17.36 5.06
N GLY A 179 -20.76 18.64 5.35
CA GLY A 179 -20.02 19.07 6.54
C GLY A 179 -18.50 18.89 6.42
N TYR A 180 -17.98 18.74 5.20
CA TYR A 180 -16.55 18.59 4.92
C TYR A 180 -15.67 19.66 5.60
N ASP A 181 -16.17 20.89 5.69
CA ASP A 181 -15.43 22.00 6.30
C ASP A 181 -15.36 21.96 7.83
N TRP A 182 -16.15 21.10 8.47
CA TRP A 182 -16.04 20.85 9.91
C TRP A 182 -14.93 19.84 10.24
N PHE A 183 -14.44 19.13 9.23
CA PHE A 183 -13.42 18.10 9.42
C PHE A 183 -12.01 18.70 9.28
N PRO A 184 -11.05 18.30 10.13
CA PRO A 184 -9.68 18.80 10.06
C PRO A 184 -9.03 18.45 8.71
N LYS A 185 -8.20 19.37 8.23
CA LYS A 185 -7.45 19.23 6.98
C LYS A 185 -5.95 19.26 7.30
N ALA A 186 -5.20 18.27 6.81
CA ALA A 186 -3.77 18.15 7.06
C ALA A 186 -2.98 19.03 6.08
N ASP A 187 -2.07 19.85 6.60
CA ASP A 187 -1.08 20.64 5.85
C ASP A 187 0.18 19.82 5.54
N ARG A 188 0.52 18.87 6.42
CA ARG A 188 1.67 17.97 6.27
C ARG A 188 1.45 16.60 6.90
N SER A 189 2.44 15.71 6.74
CA SER A 189 2.51 14.47 7.53
C SER A 189 2.89 14.78 8.97
N TYR A 190 2.11 14.26 9.91
CA TYR A 190 2.43 14.23 11.34
C TYR A 190 2.69 12.79 11.76
N ASP A 191 3.64 12.11 11.12
CA ASP A 191 4.05 10.78 11.60
C ASP A 191 4.72 10.85 12.98
N HIS A 192 4.94 9.69 13.58
CA HIS A 192 5.44 9.60 14.95
C HIS A 192 6.79 10.29 15.15
N LEU A 193 7.70 10.25 14.16
CA LEU A 193 8.99 10.93 14.27
C LEU A 193 8.83 12.44 14.20
N ALA A 194 8.01 12.94 13.26
CA ALA A 194 7.69 14.37 13.16
C ALA A 194 7.04 14.91 14.44
N GLN A 195 6.10 14.16 15.04
CA GLN A 195 5.45 14.55 16.30
C GLN A 195 6.44 14.63 17.46
N PHE A 196 7.34 13.66 17.60
CA PHE A 196 8.33 13.68 18.68
C PHE A 196 9.37 14.79 18.49
N GLU A 197 9.72 15.12 17.25
CA GLU A 197 10.54 16.30 16.95
C GLU A 197 9.82 17.60 17.34
N ASP A 198 8.54 17.75 16.99
CA ASP A 198 7.74 18.91 17.40
C ASP A 198 7.61 19.01 18.93
N MET A 199 7.48 17.87 19.62
CA MET A 199 7.47 17.81 21.09
C MET A 199 8.80 18.27 21.67
N HIS A 200 9.92 17.80 21.12
CA HIS A 200 11.26 18.23 21.53
C HIS A 200 11.46 19.74 21.37
N GLN A 201 10.89 20.32 20.31
CA GLN A 201 10.90 21.77 20.05
C GLN A 201 9.87 22.57 20.86
N GLY A 202 9.14 21.94 21.78
CA GLY A 202 8.14 22.61 22.62
C GLY A 202 6.86 23.04 21.88
N LYS A 203 6.58 22.46 20.71
CA LYS A 203 5.38 22.78 19.89
C LYS A 203 4.15 21.95 20.26
N ILE A 204 4.33 20.89 21.06
CA ILE A 204 3.23 20.02 21.54
C ILE A 204 3.03 20.25 23.03
N ASN A 205 1.83 20.71 23.42
CA ASN A 205 1.49 21.03 24.81
C ASN A 205 1.01 19.82 25.62
N GLY A 206 0.58 18.74 24.96
CA GLY A 206 0.04 17.56 25.61
C GLY A 206 0.01 16.36 24.66
N TYR A 207 0.08 15.15 25.22
CA TYR A 207 0.15 13.91 24.47
C TYR A 207 -0.70 12.83 25.14
N ILE A 208 -1.49 12.10 24.35
CA ILE A 208 -2.36 11.03 24.82
C ILE A 208 -1.75 9.69 24.41
N CYS A 209 -1.33 8.91 25.41
CA CYS A 209 -0.84 7.54 25.23
C CYS A 209 -1.93 6.54 25.64
N GLN A 210 -2.77 6.13 24.69
CA GLN A 210 -3.74 5.06 24.92
C GLN A 210 -3.11 3.71 24.56
N GLY A 211 -2.76 2.90 25.56
CA GLY A 211 -2.17 1.58 25.37
C GLY A 211 -3.24 0.53 25.01
N PHE A 212 -3.00 -0.22 23.94
CA PHE A 212 -3.89 -1.26 23.42
C PHE A 212 -3.17 -2.61 23.28
#